data_AF-A0A258S2B7-F1
#
_entry.id   AF-A0A258S2B7-F1
#
_cell.length_a   1.000
_cell.length_b   1.000
_cell.length_c   1.000
_cell.angle_alpha   90.00
_cell.angle_beta   90.00
_cell.angle_gamma   90.00
#
_symmetry.space_group_name_H-M   'P 1'
#
loop_
_entity.id
_entity.type
_entity.pdbx_description
1 polymer ?
#
loop_
_entity_poly.entity_id
_entity_poly.type
_entity_poly.pdbx_seq_one_letter_code
_entity_poly.pdbx_strand_id
1 'polypeptide(L)' 'MAVRVSNTTGDVLPWTTNFAMQGTIAASWSARLTQNGTQASAQGEDWNAYLQPGAATEFGFCANR' A
#
# COMPACT_ATOMS: atom_id res chain seq x y z
N MET A 1 -2.25 -11.36 1.60
CA MET A 1 -2.51 -10.52 2.79
C MET A 1 -3.25 -9.28 2.34
N ALA A 2 -4.21 -8.78 3.12
CA ALA A 2 -4.91 -7.52 2.86
C ALA A 2 -4.50 -6.47 3.91
N VAL A 3 -4.29 -5.23 3.47
CA VAL A 3 -3.81 -4.12 4.29
C VAL A 3 -4.71 -2.92 4.05
N ARG A 4 -5.20 -2.33 5.14
CA ARG A 4 -6.05 -1.14 5.10
C ARG A 4 -5.19 0.11 5.32
N VAL A 5 -5.35 1.09 4.44
CA VAL A 5 -4.68 2.39 4.50
C VAL A 5 -5.74 3.44 4.75
N SER A 6 -5.58 4.24 5.81
CA SER A 6 -6.50 5.32 6.16
C SER A 6 -5.79 6.66 6.16
N ASN A 7 -6.36 7.65 5.48
CA ASN A 7 -5.87 9.02 5.55
C ASN A 7 -6.41 9.70 6.81
N THR A 8 -5.53 9.94 7.78
CA THR A 8 -5.86 10.64 9.04
C THR A 8 -5.60 12.14 8.97
N THR A 9 -5.19 12.66 7.81
CA THR A 9 -4.91 14.08 7.60
C THR A 9 -6.17 14.85 7.18
N GLY A 10 -6.08 16.18 7.18
CA GLY A 10 -7.15 17.08 6.73
C GLY A 10 -7.16 17.34 5.23
N ASP A 11 -6.22 16.79 4.46
CA ASP A 11 -6.03 17.09 3.05
C ASP A 11 -6.14 15.84 2.16
N VAL A 12 -6.48 16.05 0.88
CA VAL A 12 -6.45 15.00 -0.14
C VAL A 12 -5.00 14.78 -0.55
N LEU A 13 -4.45 13.62 -0.20
CA LEU A 13 -3.04 13.32 -0.42
C LEU A 13 -2.86 11.97 -1.11
N PRO A 14 -1.82 11.84 -1.96
CA PRO A 14 -1.41 10.54 -2.44
C PRO A 14 -0.94 9.69 -1.25
N TRP A 15 -1.42 8.45 -1.15
CA TRP A 15 -1.02 7.57 -0.05
C TRP A 15 0.13 6.64 -0.45
N THR A 16 1.07 6.51 0.50
CA THR A 16 2.18 5.55 0.46
C THR A 16 2.36 4.98 1.86
N THR A 17 2.64 3.68 1.95
CA THR A 17 2.91 2.99 3.20
C THR A 17 4.14 2.11 3.07
N ASN A 18 4.94 2.04 4.14
CA ASN A 18 6.14 1.24 4.21
C ASN A 18 6.02 0.25 5.36
N PHE A 19 6.36 -1.02 5.10
CA PHE A 19 6.31 -2.07 6.10
C PHE A 19 7.45 -3.06 5.92
N ALA A 20 7.87 -3.67 7.02
CA ALA A 20 8.84 -4.75 6.99
C ALA A 20 8.12 -6.06 6.63
N MET A 21 8.69 -6.84 5.72
CA MET A 21 8.21 -8.18 5.40
C MET A 21 9.37 -9.15 5.17
N GLN A 22 9.11 -10.43 5.42
CA GLN A 22 10.01 -11.54 5.09
C GLN A 22 9.46 -12.28 3.87
N GLY A 23 10.35 -12.62 2.93
CA GLY A 23 9.97 -13.23 1.64
C GLY A 23 10.01 -12.22 0.49
N THR A 24 9.58 -12.64 -0.70
CA THR A 24 9.57 -11.82 -1.91
C THR A 24 8.16 -11.57 -2.41
N ILE A 25 7.82 -10.33 -2.75
CA ILE A 25 6.52 -9.99 -3.33
C ILE A 25 6.37 -10.71 -4.67
N ALA A 26 5.31 -11.52 -4.79
CA ALA A 26 5.01 -12.29 -5.99
C ALA A 26 3.89 -11.65 -6.82
N ALA A 27 2.89 -11.05 -6.16
CA ALA A 27 1.78 -10.36 -6.82
C ALA A 27 1.19 -9.28 -5.91
N SER A 28 0.60 -8.25 -6.49
CA SER A 28 -0.19 -7.25 -5.76
C SER A 28 -1.44 -6.85 -6.53
N TRP A 29 -2.42 -6.33 -5.81
CA TRP A 29 -3.63 -5.75 -6.39
C TRP A 29 -4.07 -4.52 -5.60
N SER A 30 -4.74 -3.60 -6.29
CA SER A 30 -5.18 -2.32 -5.75
C SER A 30 -4.07 -1.42 -5.21
N ALA A 31 -2.79 -1.77 -5.46
CA ALA A 31 -1.61 -1.00 -5.08
C ALA A 31 -0.38 -1.44 -5.87
N ARG A 32 0.54 -0.50 -6.10
CA ARG A 32 1.90 -0.77 -6.57
C ARG A 32 2.80 -1.02 -5.38
N LEU A 33 3.36 -2.22 -5.30
CA LEU A 33 4.34 -2.55 -4.29
C LEU A 33 5.74 -2.64 -4.88
N THR A 34 6.70 -2.05 -4.20
CA THR A 34 8.13 -2.20 -4.47
C THR A 34 8.81 -2.75 -3.23
N GLN A 35 9.71 -3.70 -3.42
CA GLN A 35 10.47 -4.32 -2.34
C GLN A 35 11.95 -3.99 -2.46
N ASN A 36 12.56 -3.62 -1.34
CA ASN A 36 14.00 -3.47 -1.20
C ASN A 36 14.47 -4.26 0.02
N GLY A 37 15.07 -5.43 -0.21
CA GLY A 37 15.48 -6.34 0.86
C GLY A 37 14.28 -6.79 1.71
N THR A 38 14.29 -6.47 2.99
CA THR A 38 13.20 -6.80 3.94
C THR A 38 12.15 -5.71 4.09
N GLN A 39 12.25 -4.64 3.29
CA GLN A 39 11.35 -3.49 3.37
C GLN A 39 10.51 -3.39 2.10
N ALA A 40 9.19 -3.33 2.26
CA ALA A 40 8.25 -3.12 1.18
C ALA A 40 7.63 -1.72 1.27
N SER A 41 7.41 -1.10 0.12
CA SER A 41 6.72 0.17 -0.06
C SER A 41 5.50 -0.08 -0.93
N ALA A 42 4.31 0.19 -0.43
CA ALA A 42 3.07 0.16 -1.19
C ALA A 42 2.57 1.58 -1.42
N GLN A 43 2.16 1.87 -2.64
CA GLN A 43 1.55 3.15 -3.03
C GLN A 43 0.30 2.90 -3.86
N GLY A 44 -0.63 3.85 -3.83
CA GLY A 44 -1.85 3.72 -4.62
C GLY A 44 -1.60 3.70 -6.13
N GLU A 45 -2.49 3.00 -6.82
CA GLU A 45 -2.61 3.03 -8.27
C GLU A 45 -3.21 4.38 -8.73
N ASP A 46 -3.03 4.75 -9.99
CA ASP A 46 -3.52 6.03 -10.53
C ASP A 46 -5.01 6.32 -10.20
N TRP A 47 -5.85 5.27 -10.13
CA TRP A 47 -7.29 5.39 -9.83
C TRP A 47 -7.63 5.47 -8.33
N ASN A 48 -6.74 5.07 -7.43
CA ASN A 48 -6.95 5.15 -5.97
C ASN A 48 -5.81 5.84 -5.22
N ALA A 49 -4.89 6.50 -5.92
CA ALA A 49 -3.71 7.12 -5.33
C ALA A 49 -4.08 8.16 -4.27
N TYR A 50 -5.17 8.89 -4.47
CA TYR A 50 -5.60 9.97 -3.59
C TYR A 50 -6.68 9.51 -2.62
N LEU A 51 -6.43 9.72 -1.33
CA LEU A 51 -7.44 9.50 -0.28
C LEU A 51 -7.94 10.84 0.24
N GLN A 52 -9.26 10.97 0.33
CA GLN A 52 -9.89 12.10 1.02
C GLN A 52 -9.62 12.06 2.54
N PRO A 53 -9.74 13.19 3.24
CA PRO A 53 -9.64 13.25 4.70
C PRO A 53 -10.60 12.25 5.35
N GLY A 54 -10.09 11.35 6.20
CA GLY A 54 -10.87 10.31 6.86
C GLY A 54 -11.27 9.13 5.98
N ALA A 55 -10.92 9.14 4.68
CA ALA A 55 -11.16 8.00 3.80
C ALA A 55 -10.14 6.88 4.04
N ALA A 56 -10.55 5.65 3.70
CA ALA A 56 -9.68 4.50 3.73
C ALA A 56 -9.81 3.68 2.44
N THR A 57 -8.69 3.09 2.03
CA THR A 57 -8.63 2.10 0.96
C THR A 57 -8.05 0.80 1.49
N GLU A 58 -8.22 -0.27 0.74
CA GLU A 58 -7.66 -1.57 1.05
C GLU A 58 -6.90 -2.10 -0.17
N PHE A 59 -5.69 -2.58 0.07
CA PHE A 59 -4.89 -3.24 -0.95
C PHE A 59 -4.46 -4.61 -0.48
N GLY A 60 -4.06 -5.46 -1.41
CA GLY A 60 -3.54 -6.77 -1.06
C GLY A 60 -2.34 -7.18 -1.87
N PHE A 61 -1.60 -8.13 -1.31
CA PHE A 61 -0.41 -8.68 -1.90
C PHE A 61 -0.22 -10.15 -1.55
N CYS A 62 0.47 -10.85 -2.44
CA CYS A 62 0.96 -12.20 -2.27
C CYS A 62 2.48 -12.14 -2.15
N ALA A 63 3.03 -12.79 -1.12
CA ALA A 63 4.46 -12.89 -0.90
C ALA A 63 4.84 -14.37 -0.77
N ASN A 64 5.91 -14.76 -1.47
CA ASN A 64 6.50 -16.08 -1.35
C ASN A 64 7.53 -16.05 -0.23
N ARG A 65 7.41 -17.00 0.71
CA ARG A 65 8.32 -17.15 1.84
C ARG A 65 9.35 -18.23 1.56
#